data_AF-A0A961SWZ7-F1
#
_entry.id   AF-A0A961SWZ7-F1
#
_cell.length_a   1.000
_cell.length_b   1.000
_cell.length_c   1.000
_cell.angle_alpha   90.00
_cell.angle_beta   90.00
_cell.angle_gamma   90.00
#
_symmetry.space_group_name_H-M   'P 1'
#
loop_
_entity.id
_entity.type
_entity.pdbx_description
1 polymer ?
#
loop_
_entity_poly.entity_id
_entity_poly.type
_entity_poly.pdbx_seq_one_letter_code
_entity_poly.pdbx_strand_id
1 'polypeptide(L)' 'AIVRKILEDHGGTIELHDAPAVATGGTGAMVRMVLPLDDNAAAVVRGKTAEKNSGARQTDKTGSTL' A
#
# COMPACT_ATOMS: atom_id res chain seq x y z
N ALA A 1 10.00 23.17 4.71
CA ALA A 1 8.87 22.88 3.79
C ALA A 1 7.64 22.54 4.62
N ILE A 2 6.47 23.07 4.26
CA ILE A 2 5.24 22.93 5.07
C ILE A 2 4.84 21.46 5.30
N VAL A 3 5.00 20.62 4.28
CA VAL A 3 4.60 19.20 4.32
C VAL A 3 5.42 18.39 5.34
N ARG A 4 6.74 18.63 5.40
CA ARG A 4 7.60 17.94 6.38
C ARG A 4 7.17 18.28 7.81
N LYS A 5 6.90 19.56 8.08
CA LYS A 5 6.49 19.99 9.41
C LYS A 5 5.17 19.35 9.83
N ILE A 6 4.19 19.31 8.92
CA ILE A 6 2.92 18.60 9.16
C ILE A 6 3.16 17.13 9.49
N LEU A 7 3.98 16.42 8.70
CA LEU A 7 4.24 15.00 8.95
C LEU A 7 4.94 14.77 10.30
N GLU A 8 5.95 15.57 10.63
CA GLU A 8 6.67 15.49 11.91
C GLU A 8 5.75 15.78 13.10
N ASP A 9 4.87 16.79 12.98
CA ASP A 9 3.90 17.15 14.02
C ASP A 9 2.88 16.03 14.28
N HIS A 10 2.68 15.12 13.31
CA HIS A 10 1.81 13.94 13.43
C HIS A 10 2.61 12.64 13.68
N GLY A 11 3.90 12.73 14.03
CA GLY A 11 4.75 11.58 14.33
C GLY A 11 5.18 10.76 13.11
N GLY A 12 5.01 11.31 11.90
CA GLY A 12 5.43 10.71 10.64
C GLY A 12 6.76 11.23 10.10
N THR A 13 7.22 10.63 9.01
CA THR A 13 8.46 11.02 8.32
C THR A 13 8.25 11.10 6.81
N ILE A 14 9.14 11.82 6.12
CA ILE A 14 9.11 12.00 4.66
C ILE A 14 10.51 11.90 4.06
N GLU A 15 10.62 11.09 3.00
CA GLU A 15 11.83 10.89 2.20
C GLU A 15 11.53 11.26 0.75
N LEU A 16 12.49 11.90 0.08
CA LEU A 16 12.40 12.27 -1.33
C LEU A 16 13.41 11.46 -2.13
N HIS A 17 12.93 10.86 -3.20
CA HIS A 17 13.70 10.10 -4.16
C HIS A 17 13.38 10.62 -5.56
N ASP A 18 14.25 10.30 -6.51
CA ASP A 18 13.93 10.50 -7.92
C ASP A 18 12.85 9.50 -8.34
N ALA A 19 11.98 9.93 -9.26
CA ALA A 19 11.03 9.00 -9.85
C ALA A 19 11.78 7.91 -10.64
N PRO A 20 11.28 6.66 -10.68
CA PRO A 20 11.93 5.59 -11.45
C PRO A 20 12.15 5.95 -12.92
N ALA A 21 11.23 6.73 -13.50
CA ALA A 21 11.31 7.20 -14.88
C ALA A 21 12.51 8.12 -15.16
N VAL A 22 13.10 8.73 -14.13
CA VAL A 22 14.31 9.58 -14.27
C VAL A 22 15.48 8.77 -14.83
N ALA A 23 15.59 7.48 -14.49
CA ALA A 23 16.65 6.61 -14.99
C ALA A 23 16.60 6.38 -16.51
N THR A 24 15.45 6.59 -17.16
CA THR A 24 15.27 6.46 -18.62
C THR A 24 15.05 7.81 -19.31
N GLY A 25 15.42 8.92 -18.67
CA GLY A 25 15.28 10.28 -19.22
C GLY A 25 13.91 10.92 -19.04
N GLY A 26 13.01 10.32 -18.27
CA GLY A 26 11.77 10.94 -17.82
C GLY A 26 11.99 11.95 -16.68
N THR A 27 10.91 12.53 -16.17
CA THR A 27 10.96 13.51 -15.07
C THR A 27 9.98 13.13 -13.98
N GLY A 28 10.29 13.53 -12.74
CA GLY A 28 9.41 13.36 -11.59
C GLY A 28 10.17 13.09 -10.31
N ALA A 29 9.41 13.01 -9.21
CA ALA A 29 9.92 12.66 -7.90
C ALA A 29 9.06 11.54 -7.29
N MET A 30 9.70 10.66 -6.53
CA MET A 30 9.04 9.68 -5.70
C MET A 30 9.15 10.12 -4.26
N VAL A 31 8.02 10.16 -3.54
CA VAL A 31 8.00 10.50 -2.13
C VAL A 31 7.60 9.26 -1.34
N ARG A 32 8.37 8.94 -0.29
CA ARG A 32 8.03 7.91 0.68
C ARG A 32 7.66 8.57 1.98
N MET A 33 6.55 8.16 2.57
CA MET A 33 6.07 8.65 3.86
C MET A 33 5.83 7.48 4.80
N VAL A 34 6.17 7.67 6.07
CA VAL A 34 5.84 6.73 7.15
C VAL A 34 4.94 7.47 8.12
N LEU A 35 3.81 6.86 8.47
CA LEU A 35 2.82 7.41 9.39
C LEU A 35 2.52 6.40 10.49
N PRO A 36 2.34 6.84 11.75
CA PRO A 36 1.78 6.01 12.79
C PRO A 36 0.40 5.47 12.37
N LEU A 37 0.11 4.22 12.70
CA LEU A 37 -1.21 3.65 12.48
C LEU A 37 -2.03 3.85 13.75
N ASP A 38 -3.09 4.66 13.68
CA ASP A 38 -4.02 4.82 14.80
C ASP A 38 -4.74 3.50 15.12
N ASP A 39 -4.99 3.21 16.40
CA ASP A 39 -5.65 1.97 16.83
C ASP A 39 -7.04 1.77 16.19
N ASN A 40 -7.78 2.86 15.98
CA ASN A 40 -9.04 2.85 15.26
C ASN A 40 -8.86 2.50 13.78
N ALA A 41 -7.79 3.01 13.14
CA ALA A 41 -7.46 2.65 11.76
C ALA A 41 -6.97 1.19 11.67
N ALA A 42 -6.21 0.71 12.66
CA ALA A 42 -5.77 -0.68 12.74
C ALA A 42 -6.93 -1.67 12.87
N ALA A 43 -8.02 -1.31 13.58
CA ALA A 43 -9.23 -2.12 13.66
C ALA A 43 -9.93 -2.27 12.29
N VAL A 44 -10.00 -1.19 11.50
CA VAL A 44 -10.59 -1.20 10.15
C VAL A 44 -9.80 -2.08 9.19
N VAL A 45 -8.47 -1.99 9.21
CA VAL A 45 -7.61 -2.81 8.34
C VAL A 45 -7.78 -4.30 8.65
N ARG A 46 -7.78 -4.67 9.93
CA ARG A 46 -7.97 -6.07 10.38
C ARG A 46 -9.34 -6.62 9.98
N GLY A 47 -10.40 -5.82 10.05
CA GLY A 47 -11.74 -6.22 9.59
C GLY A 47 -11.83 -6.44 8.08
N LYS A 48 -11.14 -5.62 7.28
CA LYS A 48 -11.15 -5.73 5.79
C LYS A 48 -10.36 -6.93 5.25
N THR A 49 -9.32 -7.38 5.95
CA THR A 49 -8.53 -8.55 5.50
C THR A 49 -9.30 -9.86 5.63
N ALA A 50 -10.25 -9.96 6.57
CA ALA A 50 -11.05 -11.18 6.77
C ALA A 50 -12.09 -11.41 5.65
N GLU A 51 -12.65 -10.35 5.07
CA GLU A 51 -13.73 -10.47 4.09
C GLU A 51 -13.22 -10.72 2.65
N LYS A 52 -12.01 -10.30 2.33
CA LYS A 52 -11.49 -10.32 0.94
C LYS A 52 -10.94 -11.68 0.47
N ASN A 53 -10.77 -12.65 1.38
CA ASN A 53 -10.15 -13.96 1.08
C ASN A 53 -11.15 -15.10 0.81
N SER A 54 -12.46 -14.83 0.79
CA SER A 54 -13.50 -15.88 0.65
C SER A 54 -14.04 -16.10 -0.77
N GLY A 55 -13.51 -15.42 -1.79
CA GLY A 55 -14.01 -15.54 -3.16
C GLY A 55 -12.92 -15.69 -4.22
N ALA A 56 -12.35 -16.91 -4.36
CA ALA A 56 -11.92 -17.51 -5.64
C ALA A 56 -10.90 -18.64 -5.44
N ARG A 57 -11.36 -19.86 -5.15
CA ARG A 57 -10.68 -21.08 -5.58
C ARG A 57 -11.63 -22.27 -5.60
N GLN A 58 -12.49 -22.33 -6.62
CA GLN A 58 -13.13 -23.59 -7.04
C GLN A 58 -12.50 -24.02 -8.37
N THR A 59 -11.31 -24.60 -8.27
CA THR A 59 -10.65 -25.32 -9.35
C THR A 59 -11.13 -26.75 -9.37
N ASP A 60 -11.53 -27.20 -10.56
CA ASP A 60 -11.43 -28.55 -11.11
C ASP A 60 -11.84 -29.76 -10.26
N LYS A 61 -12.92 -30.42 -10.70
CA LYS A 61 -13.02 -31.88 -10.62
C LYS A 61 -13.25 -32.48 -12.00
N THR A 62 -12.18 -33.14 -12.41
CA THR A 62 -11.95 -34.12 -13.47
C THR A 62 -13.10 -35.11 -13.72
N GLY A 63 -13.31 -35.45 -14.99
CA GLY A 63 -14.10 -36.61 -15.43
C GLY A 63 -14.13 -36.68 -16.96
N SER A 64 -13.12 -37.24 -17.63
CA SER A 64 -12.90 -38.68 -17.83
C SER A 64 -13.63 -39.21 -19.07
N THR A 65 -12.83 -39.46 -20.12
CA THR A 65 -12.92 -40.57 -21.09
C THR A 65 -14.30 -40.93 -21.66
N LEU A 66 -14.51 -40.62 -22.95
CA LEU A 66 -14.79 -41.56 -24.06
C LEU A 66 -15.00 -40.79 -25.37
#